data_AF-X0YTG1-F1
#
_entry.id   AF-X0YTG1-F1
#
_cell.length_a   1.000
_cell.length_b   1.000
_cell.length_c   1.000
_cell.angle_alpha   90.00
_cell.angle_beta   90.00
_cell.angle_gamma   90.00
#
_symmetry.space_group_name_H-M   'P 1'
#
loop_
_entity.id
_entity.type
_entity.pdbx_description
1 polymer ?
#
loop_
_entity_poly.entity_id
_entity_poly.type
_entity_poly.pdbx_seq_one_letter_code
_entity_poly.pdbx_strand_id
1 'polypeptide(L)'
;DRFKKKELNYVSLDAPIGTDDSEFYHQPEDSANNPEQIIAQKENLQAIQQAIYSLPLKYREVIVLRHLQNLSYTEISNILKLPSGTVKIRLYRAREQLRKILAYSV
;
A
#
# COMPACT_ATOMS: atom_id res chain seq x y z
N ASP A 1 -19.02 -14.76 18.72
CA ASP A 1 -17.98 -14.97 17.70
C ASP A 1 -18.50 -15.77 16.51
N ARG A 2 -18.46 -15.21 15.30
CA ARG A 2 -18.81 -15.90 14.04
C ARG A 2 -17.54 -16.03 13.19
N PHE A 3 -16.77 -17.10 13.42
CA PHE A 3 -15.70 -17.47 12.50
C PHE A 3 -16.32 -18.05 11.23
N LYS A 4 -16.39 -17.24 10.17
CA LYS A 4 -16.79 -17.68 8.83
C LYS A 4 -15.69 -18.62 8.33
N LYS A 5 -15.88 -19.94 8.48
CA LYS A 5 -14.98 -20.96 7.96
C LYS A 5 -14.87 -20.75 6.45
N LYS A 6 -13.72 -20.29 5.99
CA LYS A 6 -13.37 -20.26 4.56
C LYS A 6 -13.27 -21.73 4.14
N GLU A 7 -14.22 -22.21 3.35
CA GLU A 7 -14.13 -23.56 2.79
C GLU A 7 -12.84 -23.62 1.97
N LEU A 8 -11.89 -24.42 2.45
CA LEU A 8 -10.66 -24.67 1.73
C LEU A 8 -11.04 -25.54 0.54
N ASN A 9 -11.00 -24.95 -0.65
CA ASN A 9 -11.17 -25.68 -1.89
C ASN A 9 -9.95 -26.60 -2.03
N TYR A 10 -10.10 -27.85 -1.60
CA TYR A 10 -9.03 -28.85 -1.62
C TYR A 10 -9.07 -29.58 -2.95
N VAL A 11 -7.90 -29.79 -3.56
CA VAL A 11 -7.79 -30.67 -4.72
C VAL A 11 -6.68 -31.68 -4.44
N SER A 12 -6.93 -32.94 -4.78
CA SER A 12 -5.95 -34.01 -4.65
C SER A 12 -4.80 -33.78 -5.63
N LEU A 13 -3.58 -33.70 -5.11
CA LEU A 13 -2.37 -33.41 -5.91
C LEU A 13 -2.09 -34.51 -6.95
N ASP A 14 -2.44 -35.76 -6.60
CA ASP A 14 -2.20 -36.95 -7.42
C ASP A 14 -3.39 -37.32 -8.31
N ALA A 15 -4.48 -36.53 -8.30
CA ALA A 15 -5.61 -36.78 -9.17
C ALA A 15 -5.35 -36.16 -10.55
N PRO A 16 -5.34 -36.95 -11.64
CA PRO A 16 -5.22 -36.41 -12.98
C PRO A 16 -6.46 -35.58 -13.34
N ILE A 17 -6.24 -34.45 -14.00
CA ILE A 17 -7.28 -33.53 -14.46
C ILE A 17 -7.33 -33.62 -15.98
N GLY A 18 -8.25 -34.44 -16.51
CA GLY A 18 -8.41 -34.60 -17.95
C GLY A 18 -9.30 -35.80 -18.26
N THR A 19 -10.07 -35.73 -19.34
CA THR A 19 -10.95 -36.82 -19.80
C THR A 19 -10.39 -37.57 -21.01
N ASP A 20 -9.14 -37.31 -21.41
CA ASP A 20 -8.56 -37.84 -22.64
C ASP A 20 -7.05 -37.97 -22.48
N ASP A 21 -6.54 -39.20 -22.33
CA ASP A 21 -5.14 -39.73 -22.33
C ASP A 21 -3.94 -38.84 -21.94
N SER A 22 -4.19 -37.72 -21.29
CA SER A 22 -3.22 -36.69 -20.90
C SER A 22 -3.31 -36.48 -19.40
N GLU A 23 -2.35 -37.06 -18.69
CA GLU A 23 -2.21 -36.98 -17.25
C GLU A 23 -1.70 -35.59 -16.85
N PHE A 24 -2.60 -34.61 -16.75
CA PHE A 24 -2.27 -33.30 -16.17
C PHE A 24 -2.47 -33.34 -14.65
N TYR A 25 -1.44 -32.97 -13.88
CA TYR A 25 -1.52 -32.85 -12.42
C TYR A 25 -1.85 -31.42 -12.00
N HIS A 26 -2.48 -31.28 -10.82
CA HIS A 26 -2.71 -29.97 -10.22
C HIS A 26 -1.38 -29.33 -9.84
N GLN A 27 -0.92 -28.36 -10.63
CA GLN A 27 0.22 -27.53 -10.25
C GLN A 27 -0.29 -26.37 -9.39
N PRO A 28 0.15 -26.26 -8.12
CA PRO A 28 -0.28 -25.14 -7.29
C PRO A 28 0.22 -23.82 -7.88
N GLU A 29 -0.64 -22.81 -7.92
CA GLU A 29 -0.24 -21.46 -8.32
C GLU A 29 0.80 -20.92 -7.32
N ASP A 30 2.00 -20.64 -7.80
CA ASP A 30 3.04 -19.98 -6.99
C ASP A 30 2.75 -18.47 -6.92
N SER A 31 1.79 -18.12 -6.06
CA SER A 31 1.41 -16.73 -5.81
C SER A 31 2.52 -15.87 -5.18
N ALA A 32 3.61 -16.47 -4.70
CA ALA A 32 4.71 -15.76 -4.04
C ALA A 32 5.77 -15.18 -5.01
N ASN A 33 5.75 -15.58 -6.28
CA ASN A 33 6.82 -15.30 -7.25
C ASN A 33 6.35 -14.62 -8.54
N ASN A 34 5.37 -13.71 -8.47
CA ASN A 34 5.01 -12.92 -9.64
C ASN A 34 5.95 -11.70 -9.80
N PRO A 35 6.97 -11.75 -10.69
CA PRO A 35 7.95 -10.66 -10.83
C PRO A 35 7.30 -9.34 -11.27
N GLU A 36 6.23 -9.40 -12.06
CA GLU A 36 5.49 -8.21 -12.50
C GLU A 36 4.87 -7.48 -11.31
N GLN A 37 4.30 -8.23 -10.36
CA GLN A 37 3.73 -7.65 -9.14
C GLN A 37 4.81 -7.01 -8.27
N ILE A 38 5.98 -7.64 -8.16
CA ILE A 38 7.11 -7.10 -7.39
C ILE A 38 7.61 -5.78 -8.02
N ILE A 39 7.74 -5.75 -9.35
CA ILE A 39 8.17 -4.55 -10.08
C ILE A 39 7.13 -3.45 -9.94
N ALA A 40 5.85 -3.75 -10.17
CA ALA A 40 4.76 -2.78 -10.04
C ALA A 40 4.67 -2.20 -8.62
N GLN A 41 4.90 -3.01 -7.58
CA GLN A 41 4.97 -2.51 -6.20
C GLN A 41 6.15 -1.56 -6.00
N LYS A 42 7.33 -1.88 -6.54
CA LYS A 42 8.52 -1.01 -6.44
C LYS A 42 8.28 0.33 -7.16
N GLU A 43 7.71 0.31 -8.35
CA GLU A 43 7.38 1.52 -9.12
C GLU A 43 6.37 2.40 -8.36
N ASN A 44 5.34 1.78 -7.79
CA ASN A 44 4.33 2.49 -7.00
C ASN A 44 4.96 3.14 -5.76
N LEU A 45 5.83 2.42 -5.04
CA LEU A 45 6.58 2.98 -3.90
C LEU A 45 7.48 4.16 -4.33
N GLN A 46 8.14 4.06 -5.47
CA GLN A 46 8.97 5.15 -6.01
C GLN A 46 8.12 6.38 -6.37
N ALA A 47 6.96 6.18 -7.01
CA ALA A 47 6.03 7.25 -7.35
C ALA A 47 5.53 7.98 -6.09
N ILE A 48 5.17 7.25 -5.04
CA ILE A 48 4.76 7.83 -3.75
C ILE A 48 5.90 8.63 -3.11
N GLN A 49 7.13 8.10 -3.09
CA GLN A 49 8.27 8.82 -2.55
C GLN A 49 8.52 10.14 -3.31
N GLN A 50 8.55 10.08 -4.64
CA GLN A 50 8.72 11.27 -5.48
C GLN A 50 7.61 12.30 -5.25
N ALA A 51 6.35 11.85 -5.12
CA ALA A 51 5.23 12.73 -4.82
C ALA A 51 5.37 13.41 -3.44
N ILE A 52 5.86 12.70 -2.42
CA ILE A 52 6.16 13.30 -1.11
C ILE A 52 7.30 14.33 -1.22
N TYR A 53 8.34 14.03 -2.02
CA TYR A 53 9.46 14.95 -2.24
C TYR A 53 9.13 16.15 -3.12
N SER A 54 8.06 16.12 -3.91
CA SER A 54 7.60 17.30 -4.66
C SER A 54 6.71 18.22 -3.84
N LEU A 55 6.21 17.78 -2.68
CA LEU A 55 5.46 18.65 -1.77
C LEU A 55 6.33 19.81 -1.26
N PRO A 56 5.74 21.01 -1.10
CA PRO A 56 6.34 22.09 -0.32
C PRO A 56 6.77 21.61 1.08
N LEU A 57 7.91 22.10 1.57
CA LEU A 57 8.54 21.66 2.83
C LEU A 57 7.53 21.58 4.00
N LYS A 58 6.75 22.64 4.21
CA LYS A 58 5.74 22.73 5.27
C LYS A 58 4.67 21.62 5.26
N TYR A 59 4.41 21.00 4.11
CA TYR A 59 3.47 19.90 3.94
C TYR A 59 4.16 18.55 4.01
N ARG A 60 5.38 18.45 3.45
CA ARG A 60 6.22 17.26 3.55
C ARG A 60 6.52 16.91 5.01
N GLU A 61 6.94 17.88 5.82
CA GLU A 61 7.30 17.67 7.22
C GLU A 61 6.16 17.02 8.01
N VAL A 62 4.94 17.55 7.90
CA VAL A 62 3.78 16.98 8.64
C VAL A 62 3.40 15.59 8.14
N ILE A 63 3.53 15.31 6.84
CA ILE A 63 3.25 13.99 6.27
C ILE A 63 4.29 12.98 6.75
N VAL A 64 5.58 13.33 6.72
CA VAL A 64 6.66 12.43 7.16
C VAL A 64 6.51 12.10 8.63
N LEU A 65 6.32 13.11 9.48
CA LEU A 65 6.13 12.87 10.91
C LEU A 65 4.88 12.03 11.20
N ARG A 66 3.79 12.25 10.45
CA ARG A 66 2.53 11.51 10.67
C ARG A 66 2.57 10.07 10.16
N HIS A 67 3.07 9.86 8.95
CA HIS A 67 2.90 8.59 8.23
C HIS A 67 4.16 7.72 8.23
N LEU A 68 5.36 8.31 8.32
CA LEU A 68 6.60 7.54 8.40
C LEU A 68 7.04 7.34 9.85
N GLN A 69 6.85 8.35 10.70
CA GLN A 69 7.25 8.30 12.11
C GLN A 69 6.08 7.98 13.06
N ASN A 70 4.86 7.80 12.53
CA ASN A 70 3.64 7.45 13.29
C ASN A 70 3.31 8.39 14.48
N LEU A 71 3.70 9.67 14.39
CA LEU A 71 3.47 10.62 15.47
C LEU A 71 2.02 11.13 15.51
N SER A 72 1.54 11.40 16.72
CA SER A 72 0.27 12.05 17.00
C SER A 72 0.28 13.53 16.59
N TYR A 73 -0.91 14.13 16.44
CA TYR A 73 -1.00 15.57 16.11
C TYR A 73 -0.40 16.46 17.21
N THR A 74 -0.47 16.02 18.47
CA THR A 74 0.11 16.71 19.62
C THR A 74 1.64 16.65 19.60
N GLU A 75 2.23 15.50 19.29
CA GLU A 75 3.70 15.38 19.16
C GLU A 75 4.23 16.21 17.99
N ILE A 76 3.56 16.16 16.85
CA ILE A 76 3.93 16.98 15.67
C ILE A 76 3.81 18.48 15.99
N SER A 77 2.75 18.87 16.70
CA SER A 77 2.53 20.24 17.19
C SER A 77 3.69 20.71 18.07
N ASN A 78 4.17 19.84 18.98
CA ASN A 78 5.28 20.15 19.87
C ASN A 78 6.63 20.24 19.13
N ILE A 79 6.91 19.29 18.23
CA ILE A 79 8.16 19.25 17.44
C ILE A 79 8.26 20.48 16.53
N LEU A 80 7.20 20.79 15.79
CA LEU A 80 7.19 21.89 14.82
C LEU A 80 6.90 23.25 15.45
N LYS A 81 6.55 23.28 16.75
CA LYS A 81 6.10 24.48 17.48
C LYS A 81 4.94 25.18 16.75
N LEU A 82 3.97 24.39 16.30
CA LEU A 82 2.78 24.86 15.58
C LEU A 82 1.52 24.46 16.33
N PRO A 83 0.42 25.24 16.27
CA PRO A 83 -0.85 24.81 16.84
C PRO A 83 -1.36 23.51 16.20
N SER A 84 -1.98 22.63 17.00
CA SER A 84 -2.59 21.38 16.50
C SER A 84 -3.59 21.61 15.35
N GLY A 85 -4.34 22.73 15.39
CA GLY A 85 -5.22 23.14 14.27
C GLY A 85 -4.47 23.38 12.97
N THR A 86 -3.30 24.04 13.03
CA THR A 86 -2.43 24.27 11.87
C THR A 86 -1.86 22.95 11.34
N VAL A 87 -1.46 22.03 12.22
CA VAL A 87 -0.99 20.69 11.83
C VAL A 87 -2.07 19.94 11.06
N LYS A 88 -3.32 19.94 11.57
CA LYS A 88 -4.47 19.32 10.88
C LYS A 88 -4.71 19.92 9.50
N ILE A 89 -4.71 21.24 9.38
CA ILE A 89 -4.90 21.92 8.08
C ILE A 89 -3.76 21.59 7.12
N ARG A 90 -2.50 21.61 7.58
CA ARG A 90 -1.34 21.27 6.74
C ARG A 90 -1.41 19.82 6.25
N LEU A 91 -1.79 18.88 7.13
CA LEU A 91 -1.98 17.47 6.73
C LEU A 91 -3.09 17.31 5.70
N TYR A 92 -4.22 17.98 5.88
CA TYR A 92 -5.31 17.95 4.91
C TYR A 92 -4.85 18.48 3.54
N ARG A 93 -4.18 19.63 3.51
CA ARG A 93 -3.65 20.23 2.26
C ARG A 93 -2.57 19.36 1.61
N ALA A 94 -1.71 18.74 2.42
CA ALA A 94 -0.69 17.82 1.93
C ALA A 94 -1.31 16.61 1.23
N ARG A 95 -2.34 15.99 1.84
CA ARG A 95 -3.07 14.86 1.23
C ARG A 95 -3.77 15.24 -0.06
N GLU A 96 -4.39 16.42 -0.12
CA GLU A 96 -5.02 16.91 -1.35
C GLU A 96 -3.99 17.12 -2.47
N GLN A 97 -2.80 17.62 -2.16
CA GLN A 97 -1.73 17.74 -3.15
C GLN A 97 -1.20 16.38 -3.60
N LEU A 98 -0.94 15.47 -2.67
CA LEU A 98 -0.53 14.10 -3.00
C LEU A 98 -1.54 13.40 -3.89
N ARG A 99 -2.85 13.53 -3.58
CA ARG A 99 -3.92 12.97 -4.41
C ARG A 99 -3.86 13.51 -5.83
N LYS A 100 -3.63 14.82 -6.01
CA LYS A 100 -3.51 15.43 -7.34
C LYS A 100 -2.28 14.96 -8.10
N ILE A 101 -1.13 14.85 -7.42
CA ILE A 101 0.12 14.39 -8.03
C ILE A 101 -0.01 12.93 -8.47
N LEU A 102 -0.53 12.07 -7.58
CA LEU A 102 -0.65 10.64 -7.84
C LEU A 102 -1.79 10.30 -8.81
N ALA A 103 -2.86 11.11 -8.85
CA ALA A 103 -3.92 10.94 -9.85
C ALA A 103 -3.46 11.26 -11.29
N TYR A 104 -2.32 11.93 -11.45
CA TYR A 104 -1.73 12.21 -12.77
C TYR A 104 -0.60 11.23 -13.13
N SER A 105 -0.18 10.37 -12.19
CA SER A 105 0.88 9.39 -12.39
C SER A 105 0.36 7.97 -12.65
N VAL A 106 -0.96 7.82 -12.84
CA VAL A 106 -1.67 6.59 -13.22
C VAL A 106 -2.39 6.88 -14.54
#